data_AF-A0A317SCW5-F1
#
_entry.id   AF-A0A317SCW5-F1
#
_cell.length_a   1.000
_cell.length_b   1.000
_cell.length_c   1.000
_cell.angle_alpha   90.00
_cell.angle_beta   90.00
_cell.angle_gamma   90.00
#
_symmetry.space_group_name_H-M   'P 1'
#
loop_
_entity.id
_entity.type
_entity.pdbx_description
1 polymer ?
#
loop_
_entity_poly.entity_id
_entity_poly.type
_entity_poly.pdbx_seq_one_letter_code
_entity_poly.pdbx_strand_id
1 'polypeptide(L)' 'GASKLALSTISSEELWQRSGRLEKGLGELFRFEDRKDEITQATAAEALSNKYDILAPLSLC' A
#
# COMPACT_ATOMS: atom_id res chain seq x y z
N GLY A 1 -15.28 -33.18 10.49
CA GLY A 1 -15.61 -32.07 11.40
C GLY A 1 -14.92 -30.83 10.91
N ALA A 2 -15.61 -29.70 10.84
CA ALA A 2 -14.99 -28.42 10.51
C ALA A 2 -14.54 -27.73 11.80
N SER A 3 -13.34 -27.17 11.80
CA SER A 3 -12.81 -26.41 12.93
C SER A 3 -13.45 -25.03 12.98
N LYS A 4 -13.84 -24.57 14.17
CA LYS A 4 -14.30 -23.20 14.37
C LYS A 4 -13.10 -22.26 14.25
N LEU A 5 -13.19 -21.28 13.36
CA LEU A 5 -12.17 -20.25 13.14
C LEU A 5 -12.81 -18.87 13.33
N ALA A 6 -12.02 -17.93 13.86
CA ALA A 6 -12.36 -16.51 13.92
C ALA A 6 -11.31 -15.74 13.14
N LEU A 7 -11.74 -15.08 12.07
CA LEU A 7 -10.89 -14.23 11.24
C LEU A 7 -11.13 -12.76 11.59
N SER A 8 -10.15 -11.92 11.27
CA SER A 8 -10.27 -10.48 11.40
C SER A 8 -11.35 -9.93 10.47
N THR A 9 -12.10 -8.93 10.95
CA THR A 9 -13.10 -8.22 10.14
C THR A 9 -12.46 -7.29 9.10
N ILE A 10 -11.22 -6.85 9.34
CA ILE A 10 -10.44 -5.98 8.44
C ILE A 10 -9.33 -6.80 7.79
N SER A 11 -9.16 -6.63 6.48
CA SER A 11 -8.17 -7.35 5.66
C SER A 11 -7.48 -6.39 4.68
N SER A 12 -6.24 -6.70 4.30
CA SER A 12 -5.48 -5.87 3.35
C SER A 12 -6.09 -5.85 1.94
N GLU A 13 -6.07 -4.68 1.30
CA GLU A 13 -6.54 -4.46 -0.07
C GLU A 13 -5.81 -5.34 -1.09
N GLU A 14 -4.52 -5.61 -0.89
CA GLU A 14 -3.70 -6.46 -1.79
C GLU A 14 -4.31 -7.87 -1.94
N LEU A 15 -4.87 -8.43 -0.86
CA LEU A 15 -5.52 -9.75 -0.91
C LEU A 15 -6.79 -9.72 -1.77
N TRP A 16 -7.55 -8.63 -1.71
CA TRP A 16 -8.75 -8.44 -2.53
C TRP A 16 -8.40 -8.24 -4.00
N GLN A 17 -7.30 -7.54 -4.29
CA GLN A 17 -6.79 -7.38 -5.65
C GLN A 17 -6.35 -8.71 -6.24
N ARG A 18 -5.56 -9.51 -5.51
CA ARG A 18 -5.12 -10.84 -5.94
C ARG A 18 -6.30 -11.78 -6.22
N SER A 19 -7.39 -11.65 -5.48
CA SER A 19 -8.61 -12.42 -5.70
C SER A 19 -9.47 -11.91 -6.87
N GLY A 20 -9.16 -10.74 -7.44
CA GLY A 20 -9.94 -10.09 -8.49
C GLY A 20 -11.32 -9.58 -8.03
N ARG A 21 -11.55 -9.50 -6.72
CA ARG A 21 -12.81 -9.04 -6.12
C ARG A 21 -12.83 -7.54 -5.88
N LEU A 22 -11.66 -6.92 -5.78
CA LEU A 22 -11.52 -5.48 -5.51
C LEU A 22 -12.33 -4.64 -6.50
N GLU A 23 -12.17 -4.89 -7.80
CA GLU A 23 -12.84 -4.15 -8.88
C GLU A 23 -14.34 -4.48 -9.03
N LYS A 24 -14.82 -5.58 -8.43
CA LYS A 24 -16.19 -6.09 -8.61
C LYS A 24 -17.14 -5.69 -7.47
N GLY A 25 -16.59 -5.28 -6.32
CA GLY A 25 -17.35 -5.01 -5.09
C GLY A 25 -17.61 -3.53 -4.80
N LEU A 26 -17.55 -2.66 -5.80
CA LEU A 26 -17.43 -1.20 -5.63
C LEU A 26 -18.56 -0.52 -4.83
N GLY A 27 -19.73 -1.15 -4.69
CA GLY A 27 -20.87 -0.58 -3.93
C GLY A 27 -20.99 -1.04 -2.48
N GLU A 28 -20.31 -2.10 -2.08
CA GLU A 28 -20.48 -2.77 -0.78
C GLU A 28 -19.16 -2.91 0.01
N LEU A 29 -18.04 -2.51 -0.60
CA LEU A 29 -16.71 -2.60 -0.01
C LEU A 29 -16.32 -1.29 0.69
N PHE A 30 -16.01 -1.39 1.98
CA PHE A 30 -15.45 -0.28 2.76
C PHE A 30 -13.92 -0.28 2.64
N ARG A 31 -13.36 0.83 2.17
CA ARG A 31 -11.91 1.05 2.09
C ARG A 31 -11.46 1.88 3.29
N PHE A 32 -10.38 1.44 3.91
CA PHE A 32 -9.76 2.11 5.04
C PHE A 32 -8.29 2.36 4.70
N GLU A 33 -7.80 3.53 5.04
CA GLU A 33 -6.39 3.89 4.88
C GLU A 33 -5.69 3.75 6.24
N ASP A 34 -4.47 3.21 6.24
CA ASP A 34 -3.68 3.09 7.47
C ASP A 34 -3.01 4.43 7.78
N ARG A 35 -2.86 4.76 9.07
CA ARG A 35 -2.14 5.96 9.53
C ARG A 35 -0.66 5.93 9.13
N LYS A 36 -0.13 4.74 8.82
CA LYS A 36 1.22 4.61 8.30
C LYS A 36 1.40 5.27 6.94
N ASP A 37 0.35 5.42 6.13
CA ASP A 37 0.46 6.08 4.83
C ASP A 37 0.68 7.59 4.95
N GLU A 38 0.24 8.23 6.03
CA GLU A 38 0.62 9.63 6.33
C GLU A 38 2.15 9.75 6.55
N ILE A 39 2.76 8.76 7.20
CA ILE A 39 4.21 8.71 7.45
C ILE A 39 4.97 8.22 6.21
N THR A 40 4.34 7.39 5.36
CA THR A 40 4.97 6.80 4.16
C THR A 40 4.92 7.75 2.97
N GLN A 41 3.89 8.60 2.84
CA GLN A 41 3.87 9.69 1.86
C GLN A 41 4.89 10.79 2.21
N ALA A 42 5.10 11.05 3.50
CA ALA A 42 6.17 11.95 3.96
C ALA A 42 7.57 11.39 3.63
N THR A 43 7.79 10.08 3.80
CA THR A 43 9.07 9.44 3.46
C THR A 43 9.25 9.13 1.97
N ALA A 44 8.18 9.04 1.16
CA ALA A 44 8.28 8.89 -0.30
C ALA A 44 8.77 10.19 -0.99
N ALA A 45 8.38 11.36 -0.49
CA ALA A 45 8.93 12.64 -0.93
C ALA A 45 10.43 12.76 -0.60
N GLU A 46 10.85 12.31 0.58
CA GLU A 46 12.27 12.26 0.97
C GLU A 46 13.06 11.20 0.17
N ALA A 47 12.47 10.04 -0.12
CA ALA A 47 13.12 8.98 -0.91
C ALA A 47 13.35 9.38 -2.38
N LEU A 48 12.47 10.20 -2.96
CA LEU A 48 12.68 10.78 -4.28
C LEU A 48 13.78 11.86 -4.26
N SER A 49 13.81 12.75 -3.26
CA SER A 49 14.91 13.73 -3.09
C SER A 49 16.27 13.04 -3.00
N ASN A 50 16.37 12.03 -2.11
CA ASN A 50 17.62 11.31 -1.89
C ASN A 50 18.09 10.52 -3.13
N LYS A 51 17.16 10.08 -3.99
CA LYS A 51 17.50 9.43 -5.27
C LYS A 51 18.10 10.41 -6.29
N TYR A 52 17.67 11.67 -6.31
CA TYR A 52 18.25 12.70 -7.17
C TYR A 52 19.57 13.27 -6.62
N ASP A 53 19.76 13.29 -5.30
CA ASP A 53 21.01 13.74 -4.67
C ASP A 53 22.19 12.79 -4.93
N ILE A 54 21.96 11.47 -5.01
CA ILE A 54 23.02 10.48 -5.27
C ILE A 54 23.47 10.47 -6.74
N LEU A 55 22.66 10.99 -7.67
CA LEU A 55 22.96 11.03 -9.11
C LEU A 55 23.58 12.36 -9.58
N ALA A 56 23.76 13.33 -8.68
CA ALA A 56 24.23 14.67 -9.02
C ALA A 56 25.69 14.79 -9.54
N PRO A 57 26.67 13.92 -9.22
CA PRO A 57 28.04 14.14 -9.70
C PRO A 57 28.39 13.48 -11.04
N LEU A 58 27.49 12.77 -11.72
CA LEU A 58 27.83 12.01 -12.94
C LEU A 58 27.47 12.69 -14.27
N SER A 59 27.16 13.98 -14.29
CA SER A 59 26.82 14.72 -15.53
C SER A 59 27.80 15.85 -15.88
N LEU A 60 29.08 15.75 -15.54
CA LEU A 60 30.09 16.69 -16.07
C LEU A 60 31.49 16.06 -16.20
N CYS A 61 31.65 15.17 -17.19
CA CYS A 61 32.91 14.81 -17.84
C CYS A 61 32.61 14.44 -19.30
#